data_AF-A0A2G3PRM4-F1
#
_entry.id   AF-A0A2G3PRM4-F1
#
_cell.length_a   1.000
_cell.length_b   1.000
_cell.length_c   1.000
_cell.angle_alpha   90.00
_cell.angle_beta   90.00
_cell.angle_gamma   90.00
#
_symmetry.space_group_name_H-M   'P 1'
#
loop_
_entity.id
_entity.type
_entity.pdbx_description
1 polymer ?
#
loop_
_entity_poly.entity_id
_entity_poly.type
_entity_poly.pdbx_seq_one_letter_code
_entity_poly.pdbx_strand_id
1 'polypeptide(L)'
;MKSHIGFLRRFEFFESGTDHARRMGLLSGTEFVEIATGSAPRVEVRDTLLRGLEAVQGVRRPGESPDFLVLDPAFFSHRNRAAVISARVQGINVNVKSHVQHWAESCTEQPIMPIAVEWSSRTVYLKISGSSGNVTIPLNLMLFELLRRWAGGLTTRGQYEGEIRSLTRLLATLAPPESGTDEIEVLVNGERRSLTIDVGDRIRSGGL
;
A
#
# COMPACT_ATOMS: atom_id res chain seq x y z
N MET A 1 4.76 43.25 28.54
CA MET A 1 4.76 41.77 28.64
C MET A 1 3.52 41.20 27.95
N LYS A 2 3.64 40.77 26.69
CA LYS A 2 2.59 39.99 25.98
C LYS A 2 3.31 38.93 25.15
N SER A 3 3.44 37.70 25.65
CA SER A 3 3.90 36.56 24.82
C SER A 3 3.70 35.15 25.40
N HIS A 4 3.05 34.94 26.55
CA HIS A 4 2.93 33.58 27.13
C HIS A 4 1.60 32.86 26.82
N ILE A 5 0.54 33.59 26.43
CA ILE A 5 -0.80 33.00 26.18
C ILE A 5 -0.89 32.31 24.80
N GLY A 6 -0.06 32.69 23.83
CA GLY A 6 -0.11 32.13 22.47
C GLY A 6 0.39 30.68 22.37
N PHE A 7 1.43 30.34 23.13
CA PHE A 7 2.04 28.99 23.11
C PHE A 7 1.13 27.92 23.74
N LEU A 8 0.41 28.27 24.80
CA LEU A 8 -0.56 27.38 25.45
C LEU A 8 -1.70 27.00 24.50
N ARG A 9 -2.23 27.96 23.72
CA ARG A 9 -3.32 27.67 22.76
C ARG A 9 -2.88 26.78 21.62
N ARG A 10 -1.65 26.94 21.12
CA ARG A 10 -1.12 26.08 20.05
C ARG A 10 -0.93 24.64 20.55
N PHE A 11 -0.30 24.48 21.72
CA PHE A 11 -0.10 23.16 22.32
C PHE A 11 -1.45 22.49 22.63
N GLU A 12 -2.37 23.21 23.27
CA GLU A 12 -3.72 22.73 23.56
C GLU A 12 -4.47 22.35 22.28
N PHE A 13 -4.34 23.14 21.20
CA PHE A 13 -5.02 22.83 19.95
C PHE A 13 -4.37 21.67 19.16
N PHE A 14 -3.05 21.54 19.14
CA PHE A 14 -2.36 20.56 18.30
C PHE A 14 -1.92 19.29 19.02
N GLU A 15 -1.84 19.29 20.35
CA GLU A 15 -1.28 18.16 21.12
C GLU A 15 -2.28 17.58 22.15
N SER A 16 -3.35 18.30 22.50
CA SER A 16 -4.35 17.75 23.42
C SER A 16 -5.45 16.95 22.69
N GLY A 17 -5.90 15.85 23.29
CA GLY A 17 -7.06 15.08 22.84
C GLY A 17 -6.78 14.07 21.71
N THR A 18 -7.79 13.25 21.42
CA THR A 18 -7.70 12.12 20.47
C THR A 18 -7.64 12.54 19.00
N ASP A 19 -8.16 13.73 18.65
CA ASP A 19 -8.20 14.25 17.27
C ASP A 19 -6.98 15.10 16.87
N HIS A 20 -5.90 15.09 17.66
CA HIS A 20 -4.72 15.91 17.40
C HIS A 20 -4.10 15.65 16.01
N ALA A 21 -4.01 14.38 15.59
CA ALA A 21 -3.48 14.00 14.28
C ALA A 21 -4.30 14.59 13.12
N ARG A 22 -5.64 14.56 13.23
CA ARG A 22 -6.55 15.13 12.22
C ARG A 22 -6.38 16.64 12.09
N ARG A 23 -6.18 17.36 13.20
CA ARG A 23 -5.90 18.81 13.21
C ARG A 23 -4.58 19.17 12.54
N MET A 24 -3.61 18.25 12.54
CA MET A 24 -2.38 18.36 11.74
C MET A 24 -2.55 17.93 10.28
N GLY A 25 -3.77 17.59 9.86
CA GLY A 25 -4.06 17.12 8.51
C GLY A 25 -3.72 15.66 8.27
N LEU A 26 -3.54 14.84 9.32
CA LEU A 26 -3.31 13.39 9.22
C LEU A 26 -4.59 12.65 9.57
N LEU A 27 -5.42 12.37 8.57
CA LEU A 27 -6.75 11.77 8.77
C LEU A 27 -6.66 10.35 9.33
N SER A 28 -5.57 9.66 8.99
CA SER A 28 -5.29 8.26 9.31
C SER A 28 -4.31 8.09 10.46
N GLY A 29 -3.91 9.19 11.11
CA GLY A 29 -2.85 9.15 12.11
C GLY A 29 -3.19 8.33 13.35
N THR A 30 -4.46 8.33 13.77
CA THR A 30 -4.92 7.53 14.92
C THR A 30 -4.80 6.03 14.62
N GLU A 31 -5.30 5.58 13.47
CA GLU A 31 -5.19 4.19 13.01
C GLU A 31 -3.72 3.75 12.88
N PHE A 32 -2.87 4.63 12.35
CA PHE A 32 -1.43 4.37 12.27
C PHE A 32 -0.81 4.13 13.64
N VAL A 33 -1.10 5.00 14.62
CA VAL A 33 -0.58 4.90 15.98
C VAL A 33 -1.11 3.65 16.69
N GLU A 34 -2.40 3.33 16.53
CA GLU A 34 -2.99 2.10 17.07
C GLU A 34 -2.26 0.86 16.57
N ILE A 35 -2.00 0.77 15.26
CA ILE A 35 -1.27 -0.36 14.66
C ILE A 35 0.18 -0.36 15.12
N ALA A 36 0.84 0.80 15.12
CA ALA A 36 2.24 0.91 15.47
C ALA A 36 2.49 0.52 16.94
N THR A 37 1.53 0.79 17.83
CA THR A 37 1.53 0.39 19.25
C THR A 37 1.13 -1.06 19.49
N GLY A 38 0.80 -1.82 18.43
CA GLY A 38 0.59 -3.26 18.48
C GLY A 38 -0.87 -3.70 18.39
N SER A 39 -1.82 -2.78 18.22
CA SER A 39 -3.21 -3.14 17.98
C SER A 39 -3.37 -3.85 16.64
N ALA A 40 -4.24 -4.87 16.60
CA ALA A 40 -4.53 -5.57 15.38
C ALA A 40 -5.21 -4.63 14.36
N PRO A 41 -4.70 -4.52 13.13
CA PRO A 41 -5.30 -3.67 12.11
C PRO A 41 -6.66 -4.21 11.67
N ARG A 42 -7.60 -3.31 11.43
CA ARG A 42 -8.89 -3.67 10.82
C ARG A 42 -8.69 -4.08 9.36
N VAL A 43 -9.58 -4.95 8.88
CA VAL A 43 -9.60 -5.40 7.49
C VAL A 43 -9.71 -4.22 6.52
N GLU A 44 -10.53 -3.22 6.84
CA GLU A 44 -10.71 -2.04 5.98
C GLU A 44 -9.41 -1.23 5.79
N VAL A 45 -8.53 -1.20 6.82
CA VAL A 45 -7.24 -0.51 6.73
C VAL A 45 -6.36 -1.22 5.71
N ARG A 46 -6.24 -2.55 5.81
CA ARG A 46 -5.51 -3.38 4.84
C ARG A 46 -6.03 -3.16 3.42
N ASP A 47 -7.34 -3.25 3.23
CA ASP A 47 -7.95 -3.15 1.91
C ASP A 47 -7.79 -1.75 1.32
N THR A 48 -7.86 -0.71 2.15
CA THR A 48 -7.59 0.67 1.72
C THR A 48 -6.13 0.86 1.31
N LEU A 49 -5.17 0.30 2.06
CA LEU A 49 -3.76 0.36 1.70
C LEU A 49 -3.48 -0.36 0.37
N LEU A 50 -4.12 -1.51 0.12
CA LEU A 50 -4.02 -2.22 -1.15
C LEU A 50 -4.59 -1.41 -2.31
N ARG A 51 -5.77 -0.78 -2.14
CA ARG A 51 -6.32 0.17 -3.13
C ARG A 51 -5.37 1.35 -3.37
N GLY A 52 -4.67 1.81 -2.34
CA GLY A 52 -3.64 2.83 -2.44
C GLY A 52 -2.47 2.39 -3.32
N LEU A 53 -2.00 1.15 -3.15
CA LEU A 53 -0.95 0.56 -3.99
C LEU A 53 -1.42 0.30 -5.43
N GLU A 54 -2.69 -0.04 -5.65
CA GLU A 54 -3.27 -0.09 -7.00
C GLU A 54 -3.27 1.29 -7.65
N ALA A 55 -3.68 2.32 -6.90
CA ALA A 55 -3.69 3.69 -7.38
C ALA A 55 -2.28 4.21 -7.73
N VAL A 56 -1.24 3.77 -7.00
CA VAL A 56 0.18 4.05 -7.31
C VAL A 56 0.57 3.49 -8.69
N GLN A 57 0.07 2.32 -9.04
CA GLN A 57 0.27 1.67 -10.34
C GLN A 57 -0.65 2.26 -11.44
N GLY A 58 -1.50 3.23 -11.10
CA GLY A 58 -2.47 3.82 -12.03
C GLY A 58 -3.76 3.00 -12.20
N VAL A 59 -3.98 1.98 -11.38
CA VAL A 59 -5.19 1.16 -11.37
C VAL A 59 -6.26 1.82 -10.50
N ARG A 60 -7.47 1.95 -11.05
CA ARG A 60 -8.67 2.32 -10.29
C ARG A 60 -9.81 1.43 -10.73
N ARG A 61 -10.32 0.62 -9.81
CA ARG A 61 -11.44 -0.30 -10.06
C ARG A 61 -12.63 0.13 -9.23
N PRO A 62 -13.86 0.09 -9.80
CA PRO A 62 -15.05 0.33 -9.02
C PRO A 62 -15.34 -0.85 -8.09
N GLY A 63 -15.74 -0.57 -6.85
CA GLY A 63 -16.17 -1.58 -5.88
C GLY A 63 -15.07 -2.17 -4.99
N GLU A 64 -15.45 -3.13 -4.16
CA GLU A 64 -14.53 -3.87 -3.30
C GLU A 64 -14.11 -5.16 -3.99
N SER A 65 -12.92 -5.15 -4.59
CA SER A 65 -12.34 -6.38 -5.13
C SER A 65 -11.50 -7.05 -4.03
N PRO A 66 -11.68 -8.36 -3.77
CA PRO A 66 -10.94 -9.07 -2.72
C PRO A 66 -9.46 -9.31 -3.04
N ASP A 67 -9.09 -9.12 -4.30
CA ASP A 67 -7.75 -9.39 -4.82
C ASP A 67 -7.02 -8.09 -5.13
N PHE A 68 -5.75 -8.03 -4.74
CA PHE A 68 -4.78 -7.01 -5.10
C PHE A 68 -4.11 -7.37 -6.43
N LEU A 69 -4.13 -6.44 -7.38
CA LEU A 69 -3.50 -6.60 -8.69
C LEU A 69 -2.14 -5.91 -8.72
N VAL A 70 -1.14 -6.65 -9.18
CA VAL A 70 0.18 -6.14 -9.54
C VAL A 70 0.23 -6.06 -11.06
N LEU A 71 0.53 -4.88 -11.59
CA LEU A 71 0.71 -4.68 -13.03
C LEU A 71 2.14 -5.01 -13.45
N ASP A 72 2.33 -5.28 -14.73
CA ASP A 72 3.65 -5.40 -15.32
C ASP A 72 4.38 -4.05 -15.31
N PRO A 73 5.69 -4.03 -14.96
CA PRO A 73 6.42 -2.79 -14.85
C PRO A 73 6.51 -1.90 -16.09
N ALA A 74 6.46 -2.50 -17.28
CA ALA A 74 6.42 -1.76 -18.54
C ALA A 74 5.14 -0.92 -18.69
N PHE A 75 4.08 -1.25 -17.96
CA PHE A 75 2.76 -0.62 -18.08
C PHE A 75 2.40 0.34 -16.94
N PHE A 76 3.27 0.51 -15.93
CA PHE A 76 3.00 1.38 -14.78
C PHE A 76 2.77 2.87 -15.11
N SER A 77 3.23 3.34 -16.27
CA SER A 77 3.01 4.71 -16.75
C SER A 77 1.73 4.86 -17.59
N HIS A 78 1.15 3.75 -18.07
CA HIS A 78 0.01 3.73 -18.98
C HIS A 78 -1.30 3.81 -18.20
N ARG A 79 -1.66 5.02 -17.78
CA ARG A 79 -2.94 5.26 -17.09
C ARG A 79 -4.10 4.91 -18.01
N ASN A 80 -4.93 3.96 -17.58
CA ASN A 80 -6.31 3.80 -18.01
C ASN A 80 -6.57 3.37 -19.47
N ARG A 81 -5.60 2.81 -20.20
CA ARG A 81 -5.83 2.30 -21.58
C ARG A 81 -5.81 0.79 -21.65
N ALA A 82 -4.70 0.18 -21.27
CA ALA A 82 -4.54 -1.25 -21.11
C ALA A 82 -3.26 -1.47 -20.29
N ALA A 83 -3.31 -2.31 -19.27
CA ALA A 83 -2.14 -2.72 -18.52
C ALA A 83 -2.16 -4.22 -18.30
N VAL A 84 -1.01 -4.87 -18.47
CA VAL A 84 -0.89 -6.31 -18.24
C VAL A 84 -0.85 -6.58 -16.74
N ILE A 85 -1.60 -7.57 -16.27
CA ILE A 85 -1.58 -8.04 -14.88
C ILE A 85 -0.46 -9.07 -14.77
N SER A 86 0.55 -8.78 -13.94
CA SER A 86 1.69 -9.66 -13.73
C SER A 86 1.48 -10.63 -12.57
N ALA A 87 0.81 -10.19 -11.50
CA ALA A 87 0.48 -11.05 -10.38
C ALA A 87 -0.85 -10.67 -9.73
N ARG A 88 -1.49 -11.68 -9.11
CA ARG A 88 -2.69 -11.53 -8.30
C ARG A 88 -2.40 -12.00 -6.88
N VAL A 89 -2.70 -11.15 -5.90
CA VAL A 89 -2.52 -11.47 -4.49
C VAL A 89 -3.87 -11.38 -3.77
N GLN A 90 -4.29 -12.45 -3.13
CA GLN A 90 -5.50 -12.45 -2.31
C GLN A 90 -5.27 -11.67 -1.01
N GLY A 91 -6.29 -10.96 -0.51
CA GLY A 91 -6.17 -10.19 0.73
C GLY A 91 -5.75 -11.00 1.97
N ILE A 92 -5.98 -12.32 1.99
CA ILE A 92 -5.51 -13.22 3.06
C ILE A 92 -3.98 -13.34 3.12
N ASN A 93 -3.30 -13.11 2.00
CA ASN A 93 -1.84 -13.13 1.90
C ASN A 93 -1.20 -11.78 2.25
N VAL A 94 -2.00 -10.83 2.73
CA VAL A 94 -1.58 -9.48 3.08
C VAL A 94 -1.76 -9.26 4.57
N ASN A 95 -0.66 -8.90 5.24
CA ASN A 95 -0.64 -8.62 6.66
C ASN A 95 -0.09 -7.23 6.93
N VAL A 96 -0.79 -6.47 7.76
CA VAL A 96 -0.31 -5.20 8.30
C VAL A 96 0.17 -5.46 9.73
N LYS A 97 1.39 -5.03 10.06
CA LYS A 97 2.04 -5.35 11.33
C LYS A 97 2.73 -4.12 11.92
N SER A 98 2.81 -4.07 13.24
CA SER A 98 3.71 -3.13 13.91
C SER A 98 5.18 -3.46 13.62
N HIS A 99 6.07 -2.48 13.81
CA HIS A 99 7.51 -2.71 13.76
C HIS A 99 7.93 -3.88 14.68
N VAL A 100 7.43 -3.91 15.91
CA VAL A 100 7.80 -4.92 16.91
C VAL A 100 7.39 -6.32 16.45
N GLN A 101 6.17 -6.47 15.93
CA GLN A 101 5.69 -7.76 15.40
C GLN A 101 6.50 -8.20 14.18
N HIS A 102 6.79 -7.28 13.25
CA HIS A 102 7.61 -7.59 12.07
C HIS A 102 9.01 -8.07 12.47
N TRP A 103 9.63 -7.40 13.45
CA TRP A 103 10.96 -7.74 13.92
C TRP A 103 10.99 -9.08 14.66
N ALA A 104 10.01 -9.33 15.54
CA ALA A 104 9.86 -10.60 16.25
C ALA A 104 9.72 -11.80 15.31
N GLU A 105 9.13 -11.62 14.12
CA GLU A 105 9.01 -12.67 13.11
C GLU A 105 10.25 -12.83 12.23
N SER A 106 11.06 -11.77 12.13
CA SER A 106 12.24 -11.72 11.25
C SER A 106 13.51 -12.14 11.97
N CYS A 107 13.52 -12.15 13.30
CA CYS A 107 14.64 -12.58 14.13
C CYS A 107 14.41 -13.97 14.73
N THR A 108 15.42 -14.83 14.60
CA THR A 108 15.44 -16.18 15.20
C THR A 108 15.71 -16.15 16.70
N GLU A 109 16.36 -15.09 17.18
CA GLU A 109 16.69 -14.89 18.59
C GLU A 109 15.74 -13.85 19.21
N GLN A 110 15.28 -14.09 20.44
CA GLN A 110 14.55 -13.06 21.19
C GLN A 110 15.51 -11.90 21.46
N PRO A 111 15.20 -10.67 20.99
CA PRO A 111 16.06 -9.55 21.26
C PRO A 111 16.11 -9.31 22.77
N ILE A 112 17.32 -9.09 23.31
CA ILE A 112 17.56 -8.78 24.73
C ILE A 112 17.27 -7.28 25.01
N MET A 113 17.25 -6.46 23.94
CA MET A 113 17.05 -5.01 23.94
C MET A 113 15.61 -4.42 23.84
N PRO A 114 14.48 -5.16 23.82
CA PRO A 114 13.14 -4.55 23.75
C PRO A 114 12.75 -3.73 24.98
N ILE A 115 13.42 -3.97 26.12
CA ILE A 115 13.07 -3.41 27.42
C ILE A 115 13.82 -2.09 27.70
N ALA A 116 14.95 -1.85 27.03
CA ALA A 116 15.89 -0.79 27.38
C ALA A 116 15.67 0.55 26.64
N VAL A 117 14.92 0.55 25.54
CA VAL A 117 14.67 1.76 24.73
C VAL A 117 13.19 1.81 24.37
N GLU A 118 12.54 2.92 24.70
CA GLU A 118 11.18 3.21 24.23
C GLU A 118 11.24 3.48 22.72
N TRP A 119 11.13 2.43 21.93
CA TRP A 119 10.95 2.54 20.50
C TRP A 119 9.52 3.02 20.27
N SER A 120 9.30 4.35 20.27
CA SER A 120 8.09 4.89 19.67
C SER A 120 8.03 4.29 18.26
N SER A 121 7.11 3.35 18.03
CA SER A 121 7.04 2.60 16.77
C SER A 121 6.59 3.59 15.71
N ARG A 122 7.53 4.05 14.88
CA ARG A 122 7.28 5.07 13.84
C ARG A 122 7.04 4.46 12.46
N THR A 123 6.91 3.13 12.41
CA THR A 123 6.78 2.36 11.18
C THR A 123 5.78 1.25 11.36
N VAL A 124 4.86 1.17 10.41
CA VAL A 124 3.97 0.03 10.19
C VAL A 124 4.48 -0.72 8.96
N TYR A 125 4.50 -2.04 9.01
CA TYR A 125 4.93 -2.87 7.89
C TYR A 125 3.73 -3.50 7.19
N LEU A 126 3.68 -3.35 5.87
CA LEU A 126 2.74 -4.05 5.01
C LEU A 126 3.48 -5.21 4.33
N LYS A 127 3.20 -6.44 4.76
CA LYS A 127 3.77 -7.66 4.19
C LYS A 127 2.77 -8.26 3.20
N ILE A 128 3.21 -8.46 1.97
CA ILE A 128 2.44 -9.01 0.86
C ILE A 128 3.15 -10.29 0.41
N SER A 129 2.47 -11.43 0.53
CA SER A 129 2.98 -12.72 0.07
C SER A 129 2.40 -13.04 -1.31
N GLY A 130 3.23 -13.03 -2.34
CA GLY A 130 2.87 -13.42 -3.70
C GLY A 130 3.29 -14.86 -4.01
N SER A 131 2.91 -15.36 -5.19
CA SER A 131 3.34 -16.67 -5.69
C SER A 131 4.85 -16.78 -5.88
N SER A 132 5.51 -15.66 -6.19
CA SER A 132 6.92 -15.61 -6.61
C SER A 132 7.86 -15.08 -5.53
N GLY A 133 7.32 -14.60 -4.42
CA GLY A 133 8.10 -14.03 -3.33
C GLY A 133 7.25 -13.22 -2.36
N ASN A 134 7.91 -12.69 -1.33
CA ASN A 134 7.29 -11.84 -0.33
C ASN A 134 7.88 -10.43 -0.42
N VAL A 135 7.02 -9.43 -0.35
CA VAL A 135 7.43 -8.02 -0.26
C VAL A 135 7.01 -7.47 1.08
N THR A 136 7.92 -6.73 1.71
CA THR A 136 7.64 -6.01 2.95
C THR A 136 7.87 -4.53 2.71
N ILE A 137 6.80 -3.73 2.84
CA ILE A 137 6.81 -2.30 2.59
C ILE A 137 6.80 -1.57 3.94
N PRO A 138 7.86 -0.83 4.31
CA PRO A 138 7.86 0.01 5.48
C PRO A 138 7.01 1.26 5.22
N LEU A 139 5.97 1.45 6.02
CA LEU A 139 5.09 2.61 5.98
C LEU A 139 5.40 3.48 7.19
N ASN A 140 6.01 4.64 6.95
CA ASN A 140 5.97 5.71 7.93
C ASN A 140 4.58 6.39 7.91
N LEU A 141 4.31 7.22 8.90
CA LEU A 141 3.01 7.92 9.04
C LEU A 141 2.59 8.67 7.77
N MET A 142 3.54 9.31 7.08
CA MET A 142 3.26 10.08 5.87
C MET A 142 2.90 9.19 4.68
N LEU A 143 3.65 8.11 4.46
CA LEU A 143 3.38 7.18 3.36
C LEU A 143 2.08 6.41 3.59
N PHE A 144 1.79 6.06 4.84
CA PHE A 144 0.52 5.45 5.23
C PHE A 144 -0.67 6.37 4.90
N GLU A 145 -0.60 7.64 5.31
CA GLU A 145 -1.61 8.66 4.98
C GLU A 145 -1.74 8.84 3.47
N LEU A 146 -0.62 8.91 2.75
CA LEU A 146 -0.58 9.11 1.31
C LEU A 146 -1.23 7.96 0.54
N LEU A 147 -0.97 6.71 0.93
CA LEU A 147 -1.62 5.53 0.35
C LEU A 147 -3.14 5.58 0.54
N ARG A 148 -3.62 5.94 1.73
CA ARG A 148 -5.07 6.09 1.97
C ARG A 148 -5.68 7.21 1.13
N ARG A 149 -4.96 8.31 0.93
CA ARG A 149 -5.41 9.40 0.05
C ARG A 149 -5.42 9.00 -1.41
N TRP A 150 -4.42 8.26 -1.89
CA TRP A 150 -4.40 7.72 -3.25
C TRP A 150 -5.55 6.74 -3.49
N ALA A 151 -5.88 5.91 -2.49
CA ALA A 151 -7.06 5.06 -2.50
C ALA A 151 -8.36 5.88 -2.60
N GLY A 152 -8.44 7.00 -1.86
CA GLY A 152 -9.53 7.98 -1.93
C GLY A 152 -9.51 8.86 -3.18
N GLY A 153 -8.54 8.66 -4.06
CA GLY A 153 -8.51 9.27 -5.38
C GLY A 153 -7.62 10.50 -5.54
N LEU A 154 -6.83 10.88 -4.53
CA LEU A 154 -5.86 11.97 -4.62
C LEU A 154 -4.94 11.77 -5.84
N THR A 155 -4.77 12.83 -6.64
CA THR A 155 -3.82 12.86 -7.74
C THR A 155 -2.88 14.06 -7.59
N THR A 156 -1.65 13.80 -7.18
CA THR A 156 -0.63 14.83 -6.99
C THR A 156 0.45 14.59 -8.04
N ARG A 157 0.35 15.30 -9.16
CA ARG A 157 1.33 15.22 -10.26
C ARG A 157 2.69 15.74 -9.76
N GLY A 158 3.78 15.03 -10.07
CA GLY A 158 5.16 15.45 -9.83
C GLY A 158 5.67 15.38 -8.38
N GLN A 159 4.82 15.61 -7.38
CA GLN A 159 5.27 15.78 -5.98
C GLN A 159 5.73 14.50 -5.28
N TYR A 160 5.30 13.32 -5.74
CA TYR A 160 5.59 12.03 -5.10
C TYR A 160 6.10 10.98 -6.08
N GLU A 161 6.77 11.40 -7.15
CA GLU A 161 7.28 10.47 -8.16
C GLU A 161 8.34 9.52 -7.60
N GLY A 162 9.13 9.97 -6.61
CA GLY A 162 10.13 9.13 -5.95
C GLY A 162 9.49 7.97 -5.19
N GLU A 163 8.47 8.26 -4.39
CA GLU A 163 7.70 7.28 -3.63
C GLU A 163 6.94 6.33 -4.55
N ILE A 164 6.29 6.87 -5.59
CA ILE A 164 5.61 6.05 -6.60
C ILE A 164 6.61 5.09 -7.23
N ARG A 165 7.74 5.56 -7.78
CA ARG A 165 8.75 4.69 -8.41
C ARG A 165 9.31 3.65 -7.43
N SER A 166 9.53 4.03 -6.17
CA SER A 166 10.04 3.12 -5.14
C SER A 166 9.05 1.99 -4.84
N LEU A 167 7.77 2.32 -4.58
CA LEU A 167 6.71 1.35 -4.35
C LEU A 167 6.51 0.44 -5.56
N THR A 168 6.44 1.04 -6.73
CA THR A 168 6.30 0.36 -8.01
C THR A 168 7.43 -0.65 -8.26
N ARG A 169 8.68 -0.29 -7.93
CA ARG A 169 9.84 -1.20 -8.02
C ARG A 169 9.77 -2.35 -7.00
N LEU A 170 9.27 -2.09 -5.79
CA LEU A 170 9.05 -3.13 -4.80
C LEU A 170 7.96 -4.11 -5.27
N LEU A 171 6.85 -3.60 -5.79
CA LEU A 171 5.74 -4.43 -6.29
C LEU A 171 6.13 -5.30 -7.49
N ALA A 172 7.03 -4.82 -8.35
CA ALA A 172 7.57 -5.61 -9.45
C ALA A 172 8.20 -6.95 -9.00
N THR A 173 8.67 -7.06 -7.75
CA THR A 173 9.23 -8.31 -7.22
C THR A 173 8.19 -9.37 -6.88
N LEU A 174 6.89 -9.02 -6.86
CA LEU A 174 5.79 -9.96 -6.73
C LEU A 174 5.42 -10.60 -8.08
N ALA A 175 5.88 -10.02 -9.19
CA ALA A 175 5.64 -10.56 -10.52
C ALA A 175 6.44 -11.88 -10.70
N PRO A 176 5.83 -12.94 -11.24
CA PRO A 176 6.54 -14.15 -11.60
C PRO A 176 7.55 -13.86 -12.73
N PRO A 177 8.71 -14.54 -12.73
CA PRO A 177 9.54 -14.60 -13.91
C PRO A 177 8.72 -15.26 -15.03
N GLU A 178 8.70 -14.64 -16.22
CA GLU A 178 7.87 -14.97 -17.39
C GLU A 178 7.28 -16.39 -17.37
N SER A 179 6.01 -16.49 -16.99
CA SER A 179 5.25 -17.73 -17.12
C SER A 179 4.82 -17.86 -18.57
N GLY A 180 5.31 -18.89 -19.26
CA GLY A 180 4.96 -19.26 -20.64
C GLY A 180 3.52 -19.74 -20.81
N THR A 181 2.55 -19.06 -20.20
CA THR A 181 1.12 -19.29 -20.37
C THR A 181 0.63 -18.47 -21.56
N ASP A 182 -0.05 -19.10 -22.52
CA ASP A 182 -0.67 -18.45 -23.70
C ASP A 182 -1.81 -17.48 -23.37
N GLU A 183 -2.08 -17.27 -22.08
CA GLU A 183 -3.14 -16.41 -21.57
C GLU A 183 -2.52 -15.18 -20.87
N ILE A 184 -2.84 -14.00 -21.39
CA ILE A 184 -2.42 -12.72 -20.84
C ILE A 184 -3.64 -12.05 -20.20
N GLU A 185 -3.63 -11.89 -18.88
CA GLU A 185 -4.61 -11.07 -18.19
C GLU A 185 -4.29 -9.58 -18.37
N VAL A 186 -5.26 -8.81 -18.85
CA VAL A 186 -5.13 -7.37 -19.09
C VAL A 186 -6.23 -6.62 -18.37
N LEU A 187 -5.88 -5.47 -17.81
CA LEU A 187 -6.82 -4.50 -17.26
C LEU A 187 -7.09 -3.39 -18.29
N VAL A 188 -8.34 -3.29 -18.76
CA VAL A 188 -8.80 -2.28 -19.71
C VAL A 188 -9.91 -1.46 -19.04
N ASN A 189 -9.71 -0.15 -18.87
CA ASN A 189 -10.66 0.74 -18.18
C ASN A 189 -11.11 0.26 -16.79
N GLY A 190 -10.24 -0.46 -16.06
CA GLY A 190 -10.56 -1.02 -14.73
C GLY A 190 -11.30 -2.36 -14.78
N GLU A 191 -11.66 -2.85 -15.96
CA GLU A 191 -12.23 -4.17 -16.18
C GLU A 191 -11.14 -5.17 -16.58
N ARG A 192 -11.25 -6.39 -16.05
CA ARG A 192 -10.33 -7.48 -16.42
C ARG A 192 -10.78 -8.12 -17.71
N ARG A 193 -9.83 -8.39 -18.60
CA ARG A 193 -10.01 -9.12 -19.85
C ARG A 193 -8.89 -10.12 -20.01
N SER A 194 -9.20 -11.29 -20.54
CA SER A 194 -8.19 -12.28 -20.89
C SER A 194 -7.95 -12.25 -22.40
N LEU A 195 -6.68 -12.21 -22.79
CA LEU A 195 -6.23 -12.32 -24.17
C LEU A 195 -5.52 -13.66 -24.33
N THR A 196 -6.06 -14.53 -25.19
CA THR A 196 -5.39 -15.77 -25.57
C THR A 196 -4.63 -15.54 -26.87
N ILE A 197 -3.32 -15.83 -26.87
CA ILE A 197 -2.49 -15.76 -28.08
C ILE A 197 -2.57 -17.13 -28.76
N ASP A 198 -3.40 -17.23 -29.79
CA ASP A 198 -3.35 -18.38 -30.70
C ASP A 198 -2.21 -18.12 -31.70
N VAL A 199 -1.21 -19.00 -31.77
CA VAL A 199 -0.05 -18.86 -32.66
C VAL A 199 -0.52 -19.11 -34.10
N GLY A 200 -1.11 -18.07 -34.69
CA GLY A 200 -1.86 -18.09 -35.95
C GLY A 200 -2.66 -16.80 -36.16
N ASP A 201 -1.99 -15.65 -36.08
CA ASP A 201 -2.42 -14.33 -36.59
C ASP A 201 -3.78 -13.74 -36.14
N ARG A 202 -4.42 -14.26 -35.08
CA ARG A 202 -5.68 -13.67 -34.57
C ARG A 202 -5.76 -13.62 -33.03
N ILE A 203 -5.56 -12.41 -32.49
CA ILE A 203 -5.90 -12.07 -31.10
C ILE A 203 -7.44 -12.10 -30.96
N ARG A 204 -7.97 -12.99 -30.11
CA ARG A 204 -9.39 -13.02 -29.74
C ARG A 204 -9.57 -12.53 -28.31
N SER A 205 -10.39 -11.51 -28.10
CA SER A 205 -10.77 -11.06 -26.75
C SER A 205 -12.02 -11.81 -26.28
N GLY A 206 -11.91 -12.62 -25.23
CA GLY A 206 -13.04 -13.23 -24.54
C GLY A 206 -13.47 -12.38 -23.35
N GLY A 207 -14.75 -12.02 -23.27
CA GLY A 207 -15.34 -11.35 -22.11
C GLY A 207 -16.34 -12.27 -21.41
N LEU A 208 -16.21 -12.40 -20.09
CA LEU A 208 -17.26 -12.89 -19.19
C LEU A 208 -18.16 -11.73 -18.79
#